data_AF-D1CT97-F1
#
_entry.id   AF-D1CT97-F1
#
_cell.length_a   1.000
_cell.length_b   1.000
_cell.length_c   1.000
_cell.angle_alpha   90.00
_cell.angle_beta   90.00
_cell.angle_gamma   90.00
#
_symmetry.space_group_name_H-M   'P 1'
#
loop_
_entity.id
_entity.type
_entity.pdbx_description
1 polymer ?
#
loop_
_entity_poly.entity_id
_entity_poly.type
_entity_poly.pdbx_seq_one_letter_code
_entity_poly.pdbx_strand_id
1 'polypeptide(L)'
;LGGMEGFNVFCDVLRRHGLEIIVDIVPNHMAASVENPWWHDVLAHGMASPYSQCFEIDWRRRLTLPVLRQQYCDEVSRGAFTLTIERDCPCIRYGDVSYPLCSGSELSSAVMSGSDLDTQARSKEFMIQ
;
A
#
# COMPACT_ATOMS: atom_id res chain seq x y z
N LEU A 1 17.34 14.06 6.30
CA LEU A 1 18.63 13.43 6.69
C LEU A 1 19.81 13.81 5.79
N GLY A 2 19.61 14.49 4.64
CA GLY A 2 20.71 14.86 3.74
C GLY A 2 21.15 13.75 2.76
N GLY A 3 20.47 12.59 2.78
CA GLY A 3 20.75 11.48 1.87
C GLY A 3 22.17 10.92 2.03
N MET A 4 22.63 10.20 1.02
CA MET A 4 23.97 9.60 1.02
C MET A 4 25.09 10.65 1.01
N GLU A 5 24.90 11.77 0.32
CA GLU A 5 25.89 12.84 0.27
C GLU A 5 26.08 13.49 1.65
N GLY A 6 24.98 13.86 2.32
CA GLY A 6 25.03 14.38 3.69
C GLY A 6 25.60 13.37 4.68
N PHE A 7 25.26 12.08 4.51
CA PHE A 7 25.84 11.01 5.34
C PHE A 7 27.35 10.88 5.13
N ASN A 8 27.85 10.97 3.90
CA ASN A 8 29.29 10.93 3.60
C ASN A 8 30.03 12.11 4.21
N VAL A 9 29.49 13.33 4.07
CA VAL A 9 30.05 14.54 4.69
C VAL A 9 30.11 14.39 6.22
N PHE A 10 29.04 13.87 6.83
CA PHE A 10 28.98 13.62 8.26
C PHE A 10 30.04 12.59 8.70
N CYS A 11 30.18 11.49 7.97
CA CYS A 11 31.21 10.48 8.23
C CYS A 11 32.62 11.06 8.16
N ASP A 12 32.90 11.91 7.17
CA ASP A 12 34.22 12.53 7.01
C ASP A 12 34.57 13.47 8.16
N VAL A 13 33.60 14.22 8.68
CA VAL A 13 33.79 15.07 9.87
C VAL A 13 34.06 14.20 11.10
N LEU A 14 33.28 13.15 11.34
CA LEU A 14 33.48 12.27 12.49
C LEU A 14 34.86 11.61 12.47
N ARG A 15 35.30 11.11 11.30
CA ARG A 15 36.65 10.54 11.13
C ARG A 15 37.76 11.55 11.47
N ARG A 16 37.63 12.81 11.05
CA ARG A 16 38.60 13.88 11.39
C ARG A 16 38.72 14.13 12.89
N HIS A 17 37.68 13.80 13.65
CA HIS A 17 37.63 13.92 15.11
C HIS A 17 37.89 12.59 15.84
N GLY A 18 38.26 11.52 15.14
CA GLY A 18 38.51 10.21 15.75
C GLY A 18 37.26 9.54 16.32
N LEU A 19 36.07 9.90 15.83
CA LEU A 19 34.79 9.34 16.24
C LEU A 19 34.32 8.28 15.22
N GLU A 20 33.76 7.20 15.74
CA GLU A 20 33.16 6.12 14.95
C GLU A 20 31.63 6.16 15.03
N ILE A 21 30.97 5.51 14.07
CA ILE A 21 29.50 5.49 13.94
C ILE A 21 28.99 4.08 14.18
N ILE A 22 27.98 3.97 15.03
CA ILE A 22 27.10 2.80 15.11
C ILE A 22 25.75 3.23 14.52
N VAL A 23 25.31 2.53 13.48
CA VAL A 23 24.05 2.81 12.79
C VAL A 23 22.98 1.84 13.28
N ASP A 24 21.85 2.39 13.72
CA ASP A 24 20.67 1.59 14.02
C ASP A 24 20.00 1.13 12.71
N ILE A 25 19.72 -0.17 12.61
CA ILE A 25 19.11 -0.79 11.43
C ILE A 25 17.86 -1.55 11.84
N VAL A 26 16.83 -1.52 11.01
CA VAL A 26 15.53 -2.15 11.27
C VAL A 26 15.26 -3.21 10.21
N PRO A 27 15.82 -4.44 10.34
CA PRO A 27 15.70 -5.47 9.30
C PRO A 27 14.36 -6.22 9.37
N ASN A 28 13.68 -6.17 10.51
CA ASN A 28 12.58 -7.09 10.79
C ASN A 28 11.24 -6.68 10.16
N HIS A 29 11.00 -5.38 10.01
CA HIS A 29 9.72 -4.88 9.50
C HIS A 29 9.92 -3.68 8.61
N MET A 30 8.95 -3.49 7.72
CA MET A 30 8.82 -2.30 6.89
C MET A 30 7.40 -1.76 7.00
N ALA A 31 7.20 -0.50 6.62
CA ALA A 31 5.87 0.08 6.61
C ALA A 31 4.98 -0.64 5.58
N ALA A 32 3.83 -1.12 6.02
CA ALA A 32 2.73 -1.62 5.17
C ALA A 32 1.91 -0.43 4.64
N SER A 33 2.61 0.51 4.00
CA SER A 33 2.06 1.74 3.43
C SER A 33 2.05 1.65 1.91
N VAL A 34 1.07 2.24 1.24
CA VAL A 34 0.98 2.17 -0.24
C VAL A 34 2.13 2.88 -0.96
N GLU A 35 2.87 3.74 -0.25
CA GLU A 35 4.10 4.39 -0.74
C GLU A 35 5.28 3.42 -0.77
N ASN A 36 5.22 2.30 -0.03
CA ASN A 36 6.19 1.23 -0.14
C ASN A 36 5.90 0.43 -1.43
N PRO A 37 6.77 0.48 -2.44
CA PRO A 37 6.51 -0.14 -3.74
C PRO A 37 6.34 -1.67 -3.66
N TRP A 38 7.02 -2.32 -2.70
CA TRP A 38 6.88 -3.77 -2.50
C TRP A 38 5.51 -4.11 -1.92
N TRP A 39 5.05 -3.33 -0.94
CA TRP A 39 3.72 -3.50 -0.37
C TRP A 39 2.62 -3.20 -1.37
N HIS A 40 2.74 -2.10 -2.12
CA HIS A 40 1.81 -1.73 -3.17
C HIS A 40 1.65 -2.86 -4.21
N ASP A 41 2.76 -3.44 -4.65
CA ASP A 41 2.73 -4.55 -5.61
C ASP A 41 2.07 -5.80 -5.02
N VAL A 42 2.30 -6.12 -3.74
CA VAL A 42 1.62 -7.20 -3.02
C VAL A 42 0.12 -6.94 -2.90
N LEU A 43 -0.33 -5.71 -2.67
CA LEU A 43 -1.76 -5.38 -2.66
C LEU A 43 -2.41 -5.59 -4.04
N ALA A 44 -1.69 -5.25 -5.12
CA ALA A 44 -2.20 -5.36 -6.50
C ALA A 44 -2.23 -6.81 -7.01
N HIS A 45 -1.22 -7.61 -6.66
CA HIS A 45 -0.99 -8.94 -7.25
C HIS A 45 -1.11 -10.10 -6.25
N GLY A 46 -1.25 -9.82 -4.96
CA GLY A 46 -1.32 -10.81 -3.89
C GLY A 46 -0.13 -11.78 -3.92
N MET A 47 -0.41 -13.08 -3.81
CA MET A 47 0.60 -14.14 -3.82
C MET A 47 1.40 -14.20 -5.14
N ALA A 48 0.88 -13.65 -6.23
CA ALA A 48 1.59 -13.61 -7.51
C ALA A 48 2.67 -12.50 -7.56
N SER A 49 2.69 -11.59 -6.59
CA SER A 49 3.73 -10.56 -6.49
C SER A 49 5.12 -11.19 -6.31
N PRO A 50 6.17 -10.70 -7.01
CA PRO A 50 7.56 -11.08 -6.72
C PRO A 50 8.00 -10.72 -5.29
N TYR A 51 7.29 -9.82 -4.61
CA TYR A 51 7.57 -9.39 -3.24
C TYR A 51 6.69 -10.11 -2.19
N SER A 52 5.83 -11.05 -2.59
CA SER A 52 4.92 -11.76 -1.68
C SER A 52 5.66 -12.46 -0.53
N GLN A 53 6.89 -12.94 -0.77
CA GLN A 53 7.73 -13.60 0.24
C GLN A 53 8.49 -12.62 1.15
N CYS A 54 8.45 -11.32 0.86
CA CYS A 54 9.03 -10.29 1.73
C CYS A 54 8.11 -9.94 2.93
N PHE A 55 6.88 -10.45 2.92
CA PHE A 55 5.88 -10.23 3.98
C PHE A 55 5.37 -11.55 4.52
N GLU A 56 5.19 -11.63 5.83
CA GLU A 56 4.61 -12.80 6.48
C GLU A 56 3.07 -12.75 6.40
N ILE A 57 2.53 -13.24 5.29
CA ILE A 57 1.08 -13.26 5.02
C ILE A 57 0.57 -14.71 4.99
N ASP A 58 -0.51 -14.98 5.73
CA ASP A 58 -1.27 -16.23 5.60
C ASP A 58 -2.24 -16.17 4.41
N TRP A 59 -1.76 -16.58 3.24
CA TRP A 59 -2.53 -16.62 1.99
C TRP A 59 -3.70 -17.62 1.98
N ARG A 60 -3.94 -18.37 3.05
CA ARG A 60 -5.14 -19.22 3.18
C ARG A 60 -6.41 -18.41 3.40
N ARG A 61 -6.26 -17.13 3.74
CA ARG A 61 -7.36 -16.19 4.00
C ARG A 61 -7.11 -14.93 3.20
N ARG A 62 -8.18 -14.14 3.01
CA ARG A 62 -8.06 -12.85 2.35
C ARG A 62 -7.33 -11.82 3.21
N LEU A 63 -6.47 -11.04 2.59
CA LEU A 63 -5.70 -9.98 3.21
C LEU A 63 -6.64 -8.87 3.72
N THR A 64 -6.66 -8.71 5.03
CA THR A 64 -7.52 -7.73 5.69
C THR A 64 -6.69 -6.52 6.10
N LEU A 65 -7.05 -5.33 5.62
CA LEU A 65 -6.39 -4.09 6.01
C LEU A 65 -7.23 -3.35 7.08
N PRO A 66 -6.72 -3.17 8.30
CA PRO A 66 -7.44 -2.47 9.37
C PRO A 66 -7.30 -0.95 9.23
N VAL A 67 -7.74 -0.40 8.10
CA VAL A 67 -7.52 1.02 7.72
C VAL A 67 -8.76 1.91 7.89
N LEU A 68 -9.93 1.31 8.10
CA LEU A 68 -11.18 2.04 8.27
C LEU A 68 -11.24 2.72 9.63
N ARG A 69 -11.69 3.98 9.65
CA ARG A 69 -11.89 4.77 10.87
C ARG A 69 -13.14 4.36 11.63
N GLN A 70 -14.15 3.85 10.93
CA GLN A 70 -15.42 3.36 11.50
C GLN A 70 -15.80 1.99 10.93
N GLN A 71 -16.97 1.49 11.33
CA GLN A 71 -17.53 0.27 10.75
C GLN A 71 -17.76 0.44 9.25
N TYR A 72 -17.48 -0.62 8.49
CA TYR A 72 -17.62 -0.65 7.03
C TYR A 72 -18.97 -0.10 6.54
N CYS A 73 -20.08 -0.53 7.14
CA CYS A 73 -21.42 -0.10 6.75
C CYS A 73 -21.62 1.42 6.87
N ASP A 74 -21.03 2.04 7.90
CA ASP A 74 -21.14 3.49 8.12
C ASP A 74 -20.31 4.26 7.09
N GLU A 75 -19.10 3.79 6.80
CA GLU A 75 -18.20 4.38 5.80
C GLU A 75 -18.83 4.32 4.39
N VAL A 76 -19.42 3.19 4.01
CA VAL A 76 -20.14 3.04 2.74
C VAL A 76 -21.36 3.95 2.68
N SER A 77 -22.15 4.02 3.76
CA SER A 77 -23.37 4.86 3.80
C SER A 77 -23.04 6.35 3.68
N ARG A 78 -21.84 6.76 4.08
CA ARG A 78 -21.33 8.12 3.97
C ARG A 78 -20.63 8.41 2.63
N GLY A 79 -20.48 7.42 1.76
CA GLY A 79 -19.75 7.57 0.49
C GLY A 79 -18.26 7.81 0.69
N ALA A 80 -17.65 7.20 1.71
CA ALA A 80 -16.24 7.42 2.05
C ALA A 80 -15.23 6.85 1.03
N PHE A 81 -15.70 6.06 0.06
CA PHE A 81 -14.88 5.39 -0.93
C PHE A 81 -15.10 6.00 -2.32
N THR A 82 -14.02 6.15 -3.08
CA THR A 82 -14.08 6.57 -4.49
C THR A 82 -13.24 5.63 -5.31
N LEU A 83 -13.73 5.23 -6.47
CA LEU A 83 -12.94 4.44 -7.42
C LEU A 83 -12.17 5.35 -8.36
N THR A 84 -10.91 5.01 -8.60
CA THR A 84 -9.96 5.84 -9.34
C THR A 84 -9.10 4.98 -10.25
N ILE A 85 -8.41 5.62 -11.19
CA ILE A 85 -7.31 4.99 -11.93
C ILE A 85 -6.07 5.83 -11.62
N GLU A 86 -5.04 5.18 -11.09
CA GLU A 86 -3.77 5.80 -10.78
C GLU A 86 -2.65 5.00 -11.43
N ARG A 87 -1.84 5.66 -12.28
CA ARG A 87 -0.75 5.02 -13.04
C ARG A 87 -1.22 3.77 -13.80
N ASP A 88 -2.37 3.90 -14.47
CA ASP A 88 -3.04 2.83 -15.23
C ASP A 88 -3.47 1.62 -14.37
N CYS A 89 -3.47 1.76 -13.04
CA CYS A 89 -3.96 0.77 -12.10
C CYS A 89 -5.30 1.23 -11.52
N PRO A 90 -6.36 0.41 -11.60
CA PRO A 90 -7.62 0.70 -10.93
C PRO A 90 -7.44 0.61 -9.41
N CYS A 91 -7.89 1.62 -8.69
CA CYS A 91 -7.71 1.76 -7.25
C CYS A 91 -9.04 2.09 -6.56
N ILE A 92 -9.11 1.73 -5.28
CA ILE A 92 -10.10 2.27 -4.35
C ILE A 92 -9.41 3.30 -3.44
N ARG A 93 -9.93 4.53 -3.46
CA ARG A 93 -9.50 5.61 -2.58
C ARG A 93 -10.35 5.64 -1.32
N TYR A 94 -9.69 5.69 -0.17
CA TYR A 94 -10.31 5.97 1.14
C TYR A 94 -9.54 7.09 1.82
N GLY A 95 -10.19 8.24 2.01
CA GLY A 95 -9.51 9.47 2.40
C GLY A 95 -8.46 9.87 1.36
N ASP A 96 -7.21 10.02 1.79
CA ASP A 96 -6.08 10.42 0.95
C ASP A 96 -5.27 9.23 0.40
N VAL A 97 -5.67 7.99 0.73
CA VAL A 97 -4.92 6.78 0.38
C VAL A 97 -5.64 6.01 -0.73
N SER A 98 -4.91 5.68 -1.78
CA SER A 98 -5.38 4.85 -2.89
C SER A 98 -4.80 3.44 -2.79
N TYR A 99 -5.68 2.46 -2.64
CA TYR A 99 -5.32 1.04 -2.57
C TYR A 99 -5.55 0.41 -3.95
N PRO A 100 -4.56 -0.27 -4.55
CA PRO A 100 -4.74 -0.91 -5.83
C PRO A 100 -5.77 -2.03 -5.71
N LEU A 101 -6.65 -2.12 -6.70
CA LEU A 101 -7.54 -3.25 -6.86
C LEU A 101 -6.78 -4.39 -7.51
N CYS A 102 -7.07 -5.62 -7.08
CA CYS A 102 -6.45 -6.76 -7.68
C CYS A 102 -6.85 -6.88 -9.17
N SER A 103 -5.84 -7.08 -10.02
CA SER A 103 -5.98 -7.34 -11.44
C SER A 103 -6.92 -8.52 -11.69
N GLY A 104 -8.02 -8.29 -12.41
CA GLY A 104 -9.01 -9.32 -12.73
C GLY A 104 -10.19 -9.41 -11.76
N SER A 105 -10.25 -8.56 -10.73
CA SER A 105 -11.48 -8.37 -9.96
C SER A 105 -12.59 -7.72 -10.81
N GLU A 106 -13.86 -8.01 -10.52
CA GLU A 106 -14.99 -7.38 -11.23
C GLU A 106 -14.94 -5.85 -11.15
N LEU A 107 -14.57 -5.32 -9.97
CA LEU A 107 -14.39 -3.89 -9.75
C LEU A 107 -13.26 -3.32 -10.61
N SER A 108 -12.13 -4.03 -10.75
CA SER A 108 -11.03 -3.56 -11.63
C SER A 108 -11.50 -3.42 -13.08
N SER A 109 -12.30 -4.37 -13.57
CA SER A 109 -12.82 -4.35 -14.95
C SER A 109 -13.88 -3.27 -15.14
N ALA A 110 -14.76 -3.06 -14.16
CA ALA A 110 -15.78 -2.01 -14.18
C ALA A 110 -15.14 -0.61 -14.24
N VAL A 111 -14.14 -0.35 -13.39
CA VAL A 111 -13.40 0.93 -13.37
C VAL A 111 -12.71 1.20 -14.70
N MET A 112 -12.04 0.19 -15.26
CA MET A 112 -11.34 0.32 -16.54
C MET A 112 -12.29 0.50 -17.74
N SER A 113 -13.54 0.05 -17.63
CA SER A 113 -14.55 0.18 -18.68
C SER A 113 -15.34 1.50 -18.65
N GLY A 114 -15.18 2.33 -17.61
CA GLY A 114 -15.89 3.61 -17.46
C GLY A 114 -17.39 3.49 -17.14
N SER A 115 -17.87 2.31 -16.75
CA SER A 115 -19.26 2.11 -16.30
C SER A 115 -19.54 2.85 -14.99
N ASP A 116 -20.75 3.39 -14.80
CA ASP A 116 -21.11 4.19 -13.62
C ASP A 116 -21.09 3.35 -12.32
N LEU A 117 -20.18 3.70 -11.41
CA LEU A 117 -19.66 2.84 -10.33
C LEU A 117 -20.46 2.89 -9.02
N ASP A 118 -21.45 3.78 -8.93
CA ASP A 118 -22.20 4.09 -7.70
C ASP A 118 -23.02 2.89 -7.17
N THR A 119 -23.25 1.88 -8.02
CA THR A 119 -24.04 0.68 -7.69
C THR A 119 -23.16 -0.51 -7.27
N GLN A 120 -21.92 -0.61 -7.76
CA GLN A 120 -21.06 -1.80 -7.55
C GLN A 120 -20.15 -1.70 -6.32
N ALA A 121 -19.83 -0.48 -5.85
CA ALA A 121 -19.16 -0.28 -4.56
C ALA A 121 -20.02 -0.72 -3.36
N ARG A 122 -21.32 -1.00 -3.55
CA ARG A 122 -22.23 -1.47 -2.49
C ARG A 122 -22.23 -3.00 -2.31
N SER A 123 -21.69 -3.74 -3.26
CA SER A 123 -21.66 -5.21 -3.25
C SER A 123 -20.42 -5.75 -2.52
N LYS A 124 -20.55 -5.92 -1.18
CA LYS A 124 -19.87 -6.88 -0.27
C LYS A 124 -18.40 -7.35 -0.43
N GLU A 125 -17.60 -6.88 -1.37
CA GLU A 125 -16.21 -7.30 -1.55
C GLU A 125 -15.25 -6.10 -1.56
N PHE A 126 -15.02 -5.53 -0.38
CA PHE A 126 -13.77 -4.82 -0.09
C PHE A 126 -12.86 -5.73 0.72
N MET A 127 -12.43 -6.80 0.08
CA MET A 127 -11.41 -7.70 0.61
C MET A 127 -10.31 -7.75 -0.44
N ILE A 128 -9.19 -7.09 -0.15
CA ILE A 128 -7.97 -7.23 -0.95
C ILE A 128 -7.49 -8.69 -0.74
N GLN A 129 -7.01 -9.31 -1.81
CA GLN A 129 -6.92 -10.77 -2.03
C GLN A 129 -6.82 -11.67 -0.80
#